data_AF-A0A5Q4F511-F1
#
_entry.id   AF-A0A5Q4F511-F1
#
_cell.length_a   1.000
_cell.length_b   1.000
_cell.length_c   1.000
_cell.angle_alpha   90.00
_cell.angle_beta   90.00
_cell.angle_gamma   90.00
#
_symmetry.space_group_name_H-M   'P 1'
#
loop_
_entity.id
_entity.type
_entity.pdbx_description
1 polymer ?
#
loop_
_entity_poly.entity_id
_entity_poly.type
_entity_poly.pdbx_seq_one_letter_code
_entity_poly.pdbx_strand_id
1 'polypeptide(L)'
;MADEQILQNEIDDLLDDVSYLQDEAEALTYVIEEVPYDETTPDGDSIAGYLLQIIYSQSDYYRPVIEAVYQENRLIRLTDFAHDFDKYAADQEEDTKQIQKIIRRISKQRASLISFISKFTKPDWMKAVRDEKGRDISLLTFTRRMVTQERALLKKIADLILIYQKEREQQRDIERKASSRKSWMG
;
A
#
# COMPACT_ATOMS: atom_id res chain seq x y z
N MET A 1 26.73 -22.51 -2.63
CA MET A 1 25.65 -23.49 -2.85
C MET A 1 24.49 -23.32 -1.87
N ALA A 2 24.61 -23.61 -0.56
CA ALA A 2 23.48 -23.44 0.38
C ALA A 2 23.05 -21.97 0.54
N ASP A 3 23.98 -21.06 0.84
CA ASP A 3 23.71 -19.62 0.98
C ASP A 3 23.20 -18.99 -0.33
N GLU A 4 23.60 -19.57 -1.46
CA GLU A 4 23.16 -19.07 -2.76
C GLU A 4 21.71 -19.43 -3.07
N GLN A 5 21.29 -20.64 -2.69
CA GLN A 5 19.92 -21.10 -2.81
C GLN A 5 19.01 -20.36 -1.83
N ILE A 6 19.48 -20.13 -0.59
CA ILE A 6 18.73 -19.34 0.42
C ILE A 6 18.44 -17.95 -0.14
N LEU A 7 19.46 -17.25 -0.66
CA LEU A 7 19.27 -15.92 -1.23
C LEU A 7 18.35 -15.92 -2.47
N GLN A 8 18.35 -16.98 -3.27
CA GLN A 8 17.41 -17.08 -4.40
C GLN A 8 15.97 -17.24 -3.91
N ASN A 9 15.72 -18.16 -2.97
CA ASN A 9 14.39 -18.33 -2.37
C ASN A 9 13.91 -17.02 -1.74
N GLU A 10 14.80 -16.31 -1.07
CA GLU A 10 14.54 -15.01 -0.47
C GLU A 10 14.12 -13.93 -1.47
N ILE A 11 14.64 -13.97 -2.70
CA ILE A 11 14.26 -13.08 -3.80
C ILE A 11 12.90 -13.53 -4.36
N ASP A 12 12.71 -14.83 -4.56
CA ASP A 12 11.47 -15.38 -5.10
C ASP A 12 10.29 -15.07 -4.17
N ASP A 13 10.45 -15.29 -2.85
CA ASP A 13 9.47 -14.93 -1.82
C ASP A 13 9.13 -13.43 -1.86
N LEU A 14 10.12 -12.56 -2.10
CA LEU A 14 9.87 -11.12 -2.22
C LEU A 14 9.04 -10.79 -3.48
N LEU A 15 9.33 -11.44 -4.61
CA LEU A 15 8.58 -11.20 -5.85
C LEU A 15 7.14 -11.67 -5.72
N ASP A 16 6.91 -12.79 -5.05
CA ASP A 16 5.58 -13.30 -4.71
C ASP A 16 4.86 -12.33 -3.76
N ASP A 17 5.55 -11.84 -2.72
CA ASP A 17 5.01 -10.85 -1.79
C ASP A 17 4.59 -9.55 -2.49
N VAL A 18 5.40 -9.04 -3.42
CA VAL A 18 5.06 -7.83 -4.21
C VAL A 18 3.90 -8.10 -5.16
N SER A 19 3.80 -9.30 -5.72
CA SER A 19 2.68 -9.71 -6.56
C SER A 19 1.38 -9.80 -5.75
N TYR A 20 1.46 -10.35 -4.54
CA TYR A 20 0.30 -10.46 -3.65
C TYR A 20 -0.28 -9.09 -3.26
N LEU A 21 0.54 -8.06 -3.10
CA LEU A 21 0.07 -6.69 -2.88
C LEU A 21 -0.83 -6.17 -4.01
N GLN A 22 -0.60 -6.62 -5.25
CA GLN A 22 -1.48 -6.28 -6.37
C GLN A 22 -2.86 -6.90 -6.19
N ASP A 23 -2.90 -8.20 -5.83
CA ASP A 23 -4.15 -8.93 -5.59
C ASP A 23 -4.95 -8.31 -4.43
N GLU A 24 -4.25 -7.95 -3.34
CA GLU A 24 -4.88 -7.26 -2.19
C GLU A 24 -5.49 -5.91 -2.60
N ALA A 25 -4.77 -5.12 -3.40
CA ALA A 25 -5.29 -3.85 -3.90
C ALA A 25 -6.49 -4.03 -4.85
N GLU A 26 -6.46 -5.04 -5.71
CA GLU A 26 -7.57 -5.36 -6.62
C GLU A 26 -8.81 -5.83 -5.84
N ALA A 27 -8.63 -6.62 -4.79
CA ALA A 27 -9.73 -7.07 -3.93
C ALA A 27 -10.50 -5.92 -3.27
N LEU A 28 -9.84 -4.79 -2.96
CA LEU A 28 -10.50 -3.61 -2.41
C LEU A 28 -11.58 -3.05 -3.34
N THR A 29 -11.44 -3.21 -4.66
CA THR A 29 -12.40 -2.75 -5.68
C THR A 29 -13.82 -3.20 -5.39
N TYR A 30 -13.99 -4.41 -4.83
CA TYR A 30 -15.29 -5.03 -4.61
C TYR A 30 -16.02 -4.54 -3.35
N VAL A 31 -15.29 -3.97 -2.40
CA VAL A 31 -15.84 -3.66 -1.06
C VAL A 31 -15.81 -2.16 -0.74
N ILE A 32 -14.95 -1.39 -1.41
CA ILE A 32 -14.65 -0.03 -0.98
C ILE A 32 -15.76 0.98 -1.29
N GLU A 33 -16.58 0.74 -2.31
CA GLU A 33 -17.70 1.64 -2.66
C GLU A 33 -18.88 1.49 -1.69
N GLU A 34 -18.88 0.43 -0.88
CA GLU A 34 -19.94 0.16 0.08
C GLU A 34 -19.74 0.85 1.43
N VAL A 35 -18.62 1.54 1.61
CA VAL A 35 -18.21 2.20 2.85
C VAL A 35 -17.88 3.68 2.60
N PRO A 36 -17.99 4.55 3.61
CA PRO A 36 -17.60 5.96 3.49
C PRO A 36 -16.07 6.07 3.44
N TYR A 37 -15.49 5.89 2.25
CA TYR A 37 -14.04 5.81 2.05
C TYR A 37 -13.31 7.16 2.21
N ASP A 38 -14.03 8.27 2.10
CA ASP A 38 -13.54 9.63 2.21
C ASP A 38 -13.66 10.20 3.63
N GLU A 39 -14.43 9.56 4.51
CA GLU A 39 -14.59 9.99 5.91
C GLU A 39 -13.31 9.76 6.72
N THR A 40 -12.84 10.84 7.35
CA THR A 40 -11.69 10.83 8.25
C THR A 40 -12.05 10.16 9.57
N THR A 41 -11.22 9.19 9.98
CA THR A 41 -11.38 8.51 11.26
C THR A 41 -10.92 9.40 12.42
N PRO A 42 -11.29 9.07 13.68
CA PRO A 42 -10.77 9.78 14.86
C PRO A 42 -9.24 9.81 14.96
N ASP A 43 -8.57 8.82 14.35
CA ASP A 43 -7.10 8.70 14.31
C ASP A 43 -6.46 9.54 13.20
N GLY A 44 -7.26 10.28 12.41
CA GLY A 44 -6.79 11.35 11.52
C GLY A 44 -6.74 11.01 10.02
N ASP A 45 -6.85 9.74 9.64
CA ASP A 45 -6.80 9.31 8.24
C ASP A 45 -8.11 8.66 7.77
N SER A 46 -8.42 8.79 6.47
CA SER A 46 -9.50 8.08 5.78
C SER A 46 -8.96 6.90 4.97
N ILE A 47 -9.85 6.03 4.47
CA ILE A 47 -9.45 4.94 3.56
C ILE A 47 -8.79 5.52 2.29
N ALA A 48 -9.37 6.58 1.72
CA ALA A 48 -8.80 7.29 0.58
C ALA A 48 -7.42 7.88 0.90
N GLY A 49 -7.24 8.42 2.12
CA GLY A 49 -5.95 8.93 2.61
C GLY A 49 -4.87 7.86 2.63
N TYR A 50 -5.16 6.68 3.20
CA TYR A 50 -4.21 5.56 3.20
C TYR A 50 -3.87 5.07 1.79
N LEU A 51 -4.83 5.02 0.87
CA LEU A 51 -4.57 4.64 -0.51
C LEU A 51 -3.71 5.69 -1.24
N LEU A 52 -3.94 6.98 -1.00
CA LEU A 52 -3.06 8.03 -1.51
C LEU A 52 -1.64 7.91 -0.94
N GLN A 53 -1.50 7.54 0.33
CA GLN A 53 -0.20 7.29 0.94
C GLN A 53 0.53 6.12 0.27
N ILE A 54 -0.16 5.05 -0.11
CA ILE A 54 0.42 3.95 -0.88
C ILE A 54 0.93 4.47 -2.23
N ILE A 55 0.09 5.22 -2.97
CA ILE A 55 0.46 5.78 -4.27
C ILE A 55 1.71 6.65 -4.15
N TYR A 56 1.69 7.59 -3.21
CA TYR A 56 2.78 8.53 -2.96
C TYR A 56 4.08 7.79 -2.61
N SER A 57 4.02 6.90 -1.62
CA SER A 57 5.20 6.15 -1.19
C SER A 57 5.78 5.36 -2.35
N GLN A 58 4.93 4.84 -3.24
CA GLN A 58 5.38 4.11 -4.42
C GLN A 58 5.99 5.00 -5.50
N SER A 59 5.35 6.12 -5.86
CA SER A 59 5.82 6.98 -6.97
C SER A 59 6.99 7.89 -6.61
N ASP A 60 7.03 8.38 -5.38
CA ASP A 60 7.92 9.45 -4.97
C ASP A 60 9.08 8.95 -4.11
N TYR A 61 8.97 7.74 -3.54
CA TYR A 61 10.00 7.18 -2.68
C TYR A 61 10.54 5.83 -3.18
N TYR A 62 9.74 4.76 -3.09
CA TYR A 62 10.24 3.41 -3.32
C TYR A 62 10.69 3.17 -4.76
N ARG A 63 9.86 3.50 -5.75
CA ARG A 63 10.22 3.27 -7.15
C ARG A 63 11.45 4.10 -7.57
N PRO A 64 11.52 5.42 -7.30
CA PRO A 64 12.72 6.20 -7.59
C PRO A 64 13.99 5.63 -6.97
N VAL A 65 13.95 5.19 -5.71
CA VAL A 65 15.10 4.57 -5.04
C VAL A 65 15.50 3.27 -5.74
N ILE A 66 14.55 2.37 -6.03
CA ILE A 66 14.83 1.09 -6.69
C ILE A 66 15.42 1.33 -8.09
N GLU A 67 14.88 2.28 -8.85
CA GLU A 67 15.39 2.66 -10.17
C GLU A 67 16.81 3.25 -10.09
N ALA A 68 17.07 4.16 -9.15
CA ALA A 68 18.38 4.76 -8.95
C ALA A 68 19.44 3.71 -8.57
N VAL A 69 19.14 2.81 -7.65
CA VAL A 69 20.06 1.73 -7.26
C VAL A 69 20.34 0.78 -8.43
N TYR A 70 19.33 0.53 -9.27
CA TYR A 70 19.50 -0.32 -10.44
C TYR A 70 20.40 0.33 -11.51
N GLN A 71 20.18 1.62 -11.81
CA GLN A 71 20.84 2.34 -12.89
C GLN A 71 22.22 2.90 -12.52
N GLU A 72 22.43 3.26 -11.26
CA GLU A 72 23.64 3.94 -10.83
C GLU A 72 24.69 2.97 -10.26
N ASN A 73 25.97 3.25 -10.53
CA ASN A 73 27.09 2.53 -9.93
C ASN A 73 27.55 3.14 -8.59
N ARG A 74 26.86 4.17 -8.08
CA ARG A 74 27.18 4.82 -6.81
C ARG A 74 26.21 4.39 -5.71
N LEU A 75 26.66 4.54 -4.47
CA LEU A 75 25.82 4.29 -3.30
C LEU A 75 24.72 5.37 -3.19
N ILE A 76 23.47 4.92 -3.24
CA ILE A 76 22.28 5.75 -3.06
C ILE A 76 22.05 6.02 -1.56
N ARG A 77 21.66 7.25 -1.21
CA ARG A 77 21.24 7.62 0.16
C ARG A 77 19.74 7.87 0.18
N LEU A 78 19.03 7.21 1.09
CA LEU A 78 17.57 7.34 1.20
C LEU A 78 17.11 8.77 1.52
N THR A 79 17.95 9.55 2.21
CA THR A 79 17.69 10.96 2.54
C THR A 79 17.48 11.85 1.32
N ASP A 80 17.97 11.42 0.15
CA ASP A 80 17.89 12.22 -1.09
C ASP A 80 16.50 12.14 -1.74
N PHE A 81 15.62 11.24 -1.25
CA PHE A 81 14.29 10.96 -1.80
C PHE A 81 13.15 11.31 -0.82
N ALA A 82 13.47 11.88 0.34
CA ALA A 82 12.45 12.29 1.30
C ALA A 82 11.65 13.49 0.77
N HIS A 83 10.35 13.29 0.61
CA HIS A 83 9.41 14.30 0.14
C HIS A 83 8.28 14.53 1.15
N ASP A 84 7.52 15.60 0.95
CA ASP A 84 6.41 16.04 1.81
C ASP A 84 5.08 15.42 1.37
N PHE A 85 4.57 14.45 2.15
CA PHE A 85 3.29 13.79 1.88
C PHE A 85 2.09 14.74 2.02
N ASP A 86 2.13 15.68 2.96
CA ASP A 86 1.00 16.57 3.23
C ASP A 86 0.74 17.47 2.02
N LYS A 87 1.83 17.96 1.41
CA LYS A 87 1.77 18.68 0.14
C LYS A 87 1.19 17.83 -0.98
N TYR A 88 1.66 16.58 -1.11
CA TYR A 88 1.13 15.66 -2.12
C TYR A 88 -0.37 15.39 -1.91
N ALA A 89 -0.81 15.14 -0.68
CA ALA A 89 -2.20 14.86 -0.37
C ALA A 89 -3.11 16.04 -0.70
N ALA A 90 -2.68 17.27 -0.39
CA ALA A 90 -3.40 18.49 -0.76
C ALA A 90 -3.59 18.63 -2.28
N ASP A 91 -2.55 18.31 -3.06
CA ASP A 91 -2.62 18.34 -4.54
C ASP A 91 -3.52 17.23 -5.13
N GLN A 92 -3.94 16.25 -4.33
CA GLN A 92 -4.75 15.10 -4.77
C GLN A 92 -6.16 15.07 -4.15
N GLU A 93 -6.62 16.17 -3.53
CA GLU A 93 -7.91 16.24 -2.86
C GLU A 93 -9.08 15.82 -3.77
N GLU A 94 -9.08 16.24 -5.04
CA GLU A 94 -10.13 15.84 -5.98
C GLU A 94 -10.12 14.33 -6.32
N ASP A 95 -8.93 13.70 -6.30
CA ASP A 95 -8.78 12.28 -6.60
C ASP A 95 -9.36 11.41 -5.48
N THR A 96 -9.44 11.91 -4.24
CA THR A 96 -10.08 11.19 -3.11
C THR A 96 -11.55 10.88 -3.37
N LYS A 97 -12.23 11.67 -4.21
CA LYS A 97 -13.63 11.47 -4.62
C LYS A 97 -13.82 10.38 -5.67
N GLN A 98 -12.73 9.88 -6.26
CA GLN A 98 -12.75 8.86 -7.31
C GLN A 98 -11.94 7.64 -6.87
N ILE A 99 -12.43 6.93 -5.85
CA ILE A 99 -11.73 5.80 -5.23
C ILE A 99 -11.29 4.71 -6.22
N GLN A 100 -12.11 4.46 -7.25
CA GLN A 100 -11.77 3.53 -8.33
C GLN A 100 -10.57 3.97 -9.16
N LYS A 101 -10.40 5.29 -9.36
CA LYS A 101 -9.24 5.85 -10.06
C LYS A 101 -7.98 5.65 -9.23
N ILE A 102 -8.07 5.84 -7.91
CA ILE A 102 -6.99 5.59 -6.95
C ILE A 102 -6.56 4.12 -6.99
N ILE A 103 -7.49 3.17 -6.83
CA ILE A 103 -7.17 1.74 -6.87
C ILE A 103 -6.53 1.34 -8.20
N ARG A 104 -7.10 1.77 -9.33
CA ARG A 104 -6.50 1.50 -10.65
C ARG A 104 -5.09 2.06 -10.79
N ARG A 105 -4.78 3.20 -10.17
CA ARG A 105 -3.43 3.78 -10.17
C ARG A 105 -2.47 2.91 -9.35
N ILE A 106 -2.89 2.43 -8.18
CA ILE A 106 -2.10 1.48 -7.37
C ILE A 106 -1.82 0.21 -8.18
N SER A 107 -2.84 -0.45 -8.74
CA SER A 107 -2.64 -1.68 -9.53
C SER A 107 -1.69 -1.46 -10.72
N LYS A 108 -1.80 -0.33 -11.43
CA LYS A 108 -0.87 0.01 -12.53
C LYS A 108 0.56 0.24 -12.05
N GLN A 109 0.74 0.96 -10.94
CA GLN A 109 2.06 1.19 -10.34
C GLN A 109 2.71 -0.13 -9.90
N ARG A 110 1.91 -1.05 -9.32
CA ARG A 110 2.35 -2.39 -8.90
C ARG A 110 2.77 -3.24 -10.08
N ALA A 111 1.92 -3.38 -11.10
CA ALA A 111 2.26 -4.13 -12.30
C ALA A 111 3.53 -3.60 -12.99
N SER A 112 3.67 -2.27 -13.03
CA SER A 112 4.90 -1.63 -13.54
C SER A 112 6.12 -1.92 -12.67
N LEU A 113 5.98 -1.94 -11.34
CA LEU A 113 7.08 -2.28 -10.43
C LEU A 113 7.50 -3.74 -10.61
N ILE A 114 6.55 -4.67 -10.60
CA ILE A 114 6.79 -6.12 -10.78
C ILE A 114 7.55 -6.35 -12.09
N SER A 115 7.06 -5.79 -13.20
CA SER A 115 7.72 -5.90 -14.51
C SER A 115 9.14 -5.31 -14.54
N PHE A 116 9.42 -4.34 -13.66
CA PHE A 116 10.75 -3.76 -13.54
C PHE A 116 11.68 -4.64 -12.71
N ILE A 117 11.26 -5.02 -11.51
CA ILE A 117 12.10 -5.79 -10.56
C ILE A 117 12.27 -7.26 -10.96
N SER A 118 11.36 -7.83 -11.76
CA SER A 118 11.48 -9.20 -12.27
C SER A 118 12.67 -9.39 -13.22
N LYS A 119 13.29 -8.30 -13.68
CA LYS A 119 14.48 -8.30 -14.55
C LYS A 119 15.77 -8.32 -13.75
N PHE A 120 15.70 -8.13 -12.44
CA PHE A 120 16.87 -7.96 -11.60
C PHE A 120 17.57 -9.29 -11.42
N THR A 121 18.89 -9.26 -11.52
CA THR A 121 19.73 -10.40 -11.19
C THR A 121 20.02 -10.40 -9.69
N LYS A 122 20.49 -11.53 -9.17
CA LYS A 122 20.91 -11.64 -7.77
C LYS A 122 21.93 -10.58 -7.34
N PRO A 123 22.97 -10.23 -8.13
CA PRO A 123 23.84 -9.09 -7.83
C PRO A 123 23.11 -7.75 -7.69
N ASP A 124 22.06 -7.49 -8.47
CA ASP A 124 21.28 -6.25 -8.38
C ASP A 124 20.57 -6.14 -7.03
N TRP A 125 19.99 -7.25 -6.54
CA TRP A 125 19.33 -7.31 -5.23
C TRP A 125 20.29 -7.11 -4.05
N MET A 126 21.57 -7.40 -4.26
CA MET A 126 22.62 -7.23 -3.27
C MET A 126 23.27 -5.84 -3.27
N LYS A 127 22.93 -4.96 -4.23
CA LYS A 127 23.40 -3.58 -4.24
C LYS A 127 23.00 -2.88 -2.94
N ALA A 128 23.92 -2.10 -2.41
CA ALA A 128 23.72 -1.40 -1.14
C ALA A 128 22.97 -0.08 -1.33
N VAL A 129 22.18 0.26 -0.32
CA VAL A 129 21.47 1.53 -0.15
C VAL A 129 21.77 2.01 1.26
N ARG A 130 22.09 3.30 1.42
CA ARG A 130 22.36 3.88 2.73
C ARG A 130 21.08 4.43 3.35
N ASP A 131 20.68 3.87 4.48
CA ASP A 131 19.49 4.29 5.22
C ASP A 131 19.68 5.64 5.93
N GLU A 132 18.60 6.15 6.51
CA GLU A 132 18.54 7.45 7.19
C GLU A 132 19.43 7.51 8.44
N LYS A 133 19.83 6.35 8.97
CA LYS A 133 20.76 6.21 10.10
C LYS A 133 22.21 6.03 9.63
N GLY A 134 22.46 6.13 8.32
CA GLY A 134 23.78 5.97 7.71
C GLY A 134 24.24 4.51 7.58
N ARG A 135 23.34 3.53 7.76
CA ARG A 135 23.66 2.10 7.65
C ARG A 135 23.42 1.63 6.22
N ASP A 136 24.30 0.76 5.74
CA ASP A 136 24.12 0.15 4.42
C ASP A 136 23.22 -1.08 4.54
N ILE A 137 22.13 -1.08 3.76
CA ILE A 137 21.18 -2.19 3.63
C ILE A 137 21.13 -2.65 2.17
N SER A 138 20.82 -3.91 1.91
CA SER A 138 20.64 -4.37 0.53
C SER A 138 19.36 -3.84 -0.09
N LEU A 139 19.32 -3.73 -1.41
CA LEU A 139 18.10 -3.44 -2.17
C LEU A 139 16.99 -4.45 -1.83
N LEU A 140 17.34 -5.73 -1.65
CA LEU A 140 16.42 -6.76 -1.16
C LEU A 140 15.78 -6.36 0.19
N THR A 141 16.60 -5.93 1.16
CA THR A 141 16.12 -5.51 2.48
C THR A 141 15.23 -4.27 2.38
N PHE A 142 15.63 -3.30 1.55
CA PHE A 142 14.86 -2.09 1.31
C PHE A 142 13.48 -2.41 0.73
N THR A 143 13.41 -3.25 -0.31
CA THR A 143 12.14 -3.63 -0.95
C THR A 143 11.27 -4.51 -0.05
N ARG A 144 11.84 -5.33 0.84
CA ARG A 144 11.06 -6.02 1.90
C ARG A 144 10.42 -5.03 2.88
N ARG A 145 11.12 -3.96 3.24
CA ARG A 145 10.55 -2.90 4.09
C ARG A 145 9.39 -2.21 3.40
N MET A 146 9.50 -1.94 2.09
CA MET A 146 8.39 -1.43 1.28
C MET A 146 7.16 -2.34 1.41
N VAL A 147 7.30 -3.64 1.13
CA VAL A 147 6.19 -4.61 1.24
C VAL A 147 5.57 -4.57 2.63
N THR A 148 6.40 -4.58 3.68
CA THR A 148 5.93 -4.57 5.07
C THR A 148 5.12 -3.32 5.40
N GLN A 149 5.59 -2.15 4.96
CA GLN A 149 4.92 -0.88 5.22
C GLN A 149 3.59 -0.78 4.46
N GLU A 150 3.56 -1.25 3.22
CA GLU A 150 2.34 -1.25 2.43
C GLU A 150 1.29 -2.23 2.95
N ARG A 151 1.68 -3.46 3.32
CA ARG A 151 0.78 -4.42 3.99
C ARG A 151 0.19 -3.82 5.26
N ALA A 152 0.96 -3.03 6.01
CA ALA A 152 0.44 -2.34 7.19
C ALA A 152 -0.64 -1.30 6.83
N LEU A 153 -0.48 -0.56 5.73
CA LEU A 153 -1.50 0.38 5.24
C LEU A 153 -2.75 -0.35 4.72
N LEU A 154 -2.58 -1.41 3.93
CA LEU A 154 -3.69 -2.24 3.45
C LEU A 154 -4.46 -2.89 4.61
N LYS A 155 -3.76 -3.33 5.65
CA LYS A 155 -4.39 -3.84 6.88
C LYS A 155 -5.23 -2.77 7.57
N LYS A 156 -4.72 -1.53 7.70
CA LYS A 156 -5.52 -0.42 8.27
C LYS A 156 -6.79 -0.17 7.45
N ILE A 157 -6.70 -0.20 6.12
CA ILE A 157 -7.85 -0.06 5.23
C ILE A 157 -8.86 -1.19 5.47
N ALA A 158 -8.41 -2.44 5.51
CA ALA A 158 -9.25 -3.60 5.76
C ALA A 158 -9.94 -3.52 7.14
N ASP A 159 -9.22 -3.11 8.17
CA ASP A 159 -9.75 -2.91 9.52
C ASP A 159 -10.87 -1.85 9.51
N LEU A 160 -10.71 -0.73 8.80
CA LEU A 160 -11.74 0.31 8.65
C LEU A 160 -12.97 -0.18 7.87
N ILE A 161 -12.77 -0.89 6.77
CA ILE A 161 -13.87 -1.48 6.00
C ILE A 161 -14.71 -2.40 6.89
N LEU A 162 -14.04 -3.24 7.70
CA LEU A 162 -14.72 -4.15 8.61
C LEU A 162 -15.51 -3.41 9.70
N ILE A 163 -14.98 -2.30 10.21
CA ILE A 163 -15.70 -1.44 11.18
C ILE A 163 -16.98 -0.89 10.54
N TYR A 164 -16.88 -0.25 9.39
CA TYR A 164 -18.05 0.32 8.70
C TYR A 164 -19.10 -0.75 8.33
N GLN A 165 -18.66 -1.93 7.90
CA GLN A 165 -19.58 -3.03 7.59
C GLN A 165 -20.35 -3.51 8.83
N LYS A 166 -19.68 -3.61 9.99
CA LYS A 166 -20.30 -3.99 11.27
C LYS A 166 -21.29 -2.93 11.76
N GLU A 167 -20.93 -1.66 11.68
CA GLU A 167 -21.82 -0.56 12.06
C GLU A 167 -23.09 -0.54 11.20
N ARG A 168 -22.94 -0.73 9.89
CA ARG A 168 -24.06 -0.84 8.95
C ARG A 168 -24.97 -2.05 9.22
N GLU A 169 -24.40 -3.17 9.66
CA GLU A 169 -25.20 -4.34 10.07
C GLU A 169 -25.98 -4.08 11.35
N GLN A 170 -25.34 -3.50 12.37
CA GLN A 170 -25.99 -3.15 13.63
C GLN A 170 -27.12 -2.15 13.44
N GLN A 171 -26.92 -1.13 12.59
CA GLN A 171 -27.94 -0.14 12.27
C GLN A 171 -29.17 -0.77 11.62
N ARG A 172 -28.97 -1.69 10.65
CA ARG A 172 -30.06 -2.44 10.01
C ARG A 172 -30.85 -3.29 11.02
N ASP A 173 -30.19 -3.90 11.99
CA ASP A 173 -30.85 -4.69 13.03
C ASP A 173 -31.67 -3.82 14.00
N ILE A 174 -31.18 -2.63 14.34
CA ILE A 174 -31.92 -1.65 15.15
C ILE A 174 -33.18 -1.20 14.40
N GLU A 175 -33.06 -0.86 13.12
CA GLU A 175 -34.18 -0.44 12.28
C GLU A 175 -35.24 -1.54 12.12
N ARG A 176 -34.84 -2.79 11.89
CA ARG A 176 -35.74 -3.95 11.84
C ARG A 176 -36.50 -4.17 13.15
N LYS A 177 -35.81 -4.03 14.29
CA LYS A 177 -36.45 -4.13 15.62
C LYS A 177 -37.42 -2.97 15.85
N ALA A 178 -37.08 -1.76 15.41
CA ALA A 178 -37.92 -0.57 15.56
C ALA A 178 -39.19 -0.64 14.67
N SER A 179 -39.06 -1.09 13.42
CA SER A 179 -40.20 -1.25 12.51
C SER A 179 -41.16 -2.36 12.97
N SER A 180 -40.62 -3.47 13.47
CA SER A 180 -41.43 -4.58 14.02
C SER A 180 -42.26 -4.15 15.23
N ARG A 181 -41.71 -3.29 16.10
CA ARG A 181 -42.44 -2.72 17.24
C ARG A 181 -43.55 -1.76 16.81
N LYS A 182 -43.29 -0.91 15.81
CA LYS A 182 -44.31 0.01 15.26
C LYS A 182 -45.46 -0.74 14.58
N SER A 183 -45.17 -1.83 13.87
CA SER A 183 -46.19 -2.68 13.22
C SER A 183 -47.06 -3.46 14.21
N TRP A 184 -46.62 -3.65 15.46
CA TRP A 184 -47.39 -4.34 16.49
C TRP A 184 -48.30 -3.39 17.30
N MET A 185 -47.99 -2.09 17.29
CA MET A 185 -48.73 -1.05 18.02
C MET A 185 -49.77 -0.30 17.16
N GLY A 186 -49.85 -0.57 15.86
CA GLY A 186 -50.85 -0.01 14.93
C GLY A 186 -51.79 -1.09 14.44
#